data_AF-A0A284RSA3-F1
#
_entry.id   AF-A0A284RSA3-F1
#
_cell.length_a   1.000
_cell.length_b   1.000
_cell.length_c   1.000
_cell.angle_alpha   90.00
_cell.angle_beta   90.00
_cell.angle_gamma   90.00
#
_symmetry.space_group_name_H-M   'P 1'
#
loop_
_entity.id
_entity.type
_entity.pdbx_description
1 polymer ?
#
loop_
_entity_poly.entity_id
_entity_poly.type
_entity_poly.pdbx_seq_one_letter_code
_entity_poly.pdbx_strand_id
1 'polypeptide(L)'
;MDSDGADIPQTDNMYIPRNSERQECERFWVSHQPFLASGLLRFYEDEHVIHDDRAWRIIDATRLSDGCKIVLKAVSLLVDEYELTITHFLSRPVLGRESRNRAIPILDVVYLPGL
;
A
#
# COMPACT_ATOMS: atom_id res chain seq x y z
N MET A 1 -0.72 -53.32 9.33
CA MET A 1 -1.75 -52.41 9.88
C MET A 1 -0.98 -51.21 10.34
N ASP A 2 -0.68 -50.38 9.35
CA ASP A 2 0.24 -49.26 9.47
C ASP A 2 -0.48 -48.10 10.15
N SER A 3 0.23 -47.47 11.08
CA SER A 3 -0.27 -46.36 11.87
C SER A 3 -0.18 -45.10 11.01
N ASP A 4 -1.33 -44.46 10.76
CA ASP A 4 -1.46 -43.19 10.06
C ASP A 4 -0.53 -42.14 10.67
N GLY A 5 0.55 -41.84 9.96
CA GLY A 5 1.31 -40.61 10.14
C GLY A 5 0.45 -39.47 9.62
N ALA A 6 -0.03 -38.62 10.53
CA ALA A 6 -0.68 -37.37 10.16
C ALA A 6 0.30 -36.52 9.35
N ASP A 7 0.06 -36.43 8.03
CA ASP A 7 0.71 -35.49 7.14
C ASP A 7 0.39 -34.06 7.65
N ILE A 8 1.41 -33.41 8.17
CA ILE A 8 1.41 -31.98 8.45
C ILE A 8 1.34 -31.31 7.07
N PRO A 9 0.34 -30.47 6.76
CA PRO A 9 0.32 -29.77 5.47
C PRO A 9 1.57 -28.90 5.40
N GLN A 10 2.45 -29.24 4.45
CA GLN A 10 3.58 -28.40 4.06
C GLN A 10 3.01 -27.01 3.78
N THR A 11 3.48 -26.04 4.54
CA THR A 11 3.19 -24.63 4.33
C THR A 11 3.41 -24.31 2.86
N ASP A 12 2.34 -23.94 2.16
CA ASP A 12 2.39 -23.47 0.79
C ASP A 12 3.56 -22.50 0.66
N ASN A 13 4.57 -22.91 -0.11
CA ASN A 13 5.66 -22.05 -0.50
C ASN A 13 5.04 -20.91 -1.29
N MET A 14 4.81 -19.79 -0.59
CA MET A 14 4.32 -18.54 -1.13
C MET A 14 5.10 -18.21 -2.40
N TYR A 15 4.44 -18.30 -3.55
CA TYR A 15 5.04 -18.01 -4.84
C TYR A 15 5.38 -16.53 -4.91
N ILE A 16 6.66 -16.20 -5.07
CA ILE A 16 7.15 -14.83 -5.29
C ILE A 16 7.42 -14.68 -6.79
N PRO A 17 6.58 -13.96 -7.55
CA PRO A 17 6.81 -13.74 -8.98
C PRO A 17 8.10 -12.95 -9.20
N ARG A 18 8.87 -13.33 -10.21
CA ARG A 18 10.07 -12.56 -10.60
C ARG A 18 9.66 -11.18 -11.08
N ASN A 19 10.51 -10.15 -10.91
CA ASN A 19 10.23 -8.79 -11.37
C ASN A 19 9.77 -8.66 -12.84
N SER A 20 10.17 -9.61 -13.70
CA SER A 20 9.75 -9.69 -15.10
C SER A 20 8.28 -10.08 -15.29
N GLU A 21 7.70 -10.80 -14.34
CA GLU A 21 6.33 -11.32 -14.33
C GLU A 21 5.34 -10.35 -13.67
N ARG A 22 5.85 -9.26 -13.06
CA ARG A 22 5.07 -8.24 -12.36
C ARG A 22 4.44 -7.23 -13.31
N GLN A 23 3.18 -6.87 -13.04
CA GLN A 23 2.49 -5.80 -13.78
C GLN A 23 3.20 -4.46 -13.58
N GLU A 24 3.11 -3.54 -14.53
CA GLU A 24 3.85 -2.25 -14.46
C GLU A 24 3.57 -1.45 -13.16
N CYS A 25 2.38 -1.60 -12.59
CA CYS A 25 1.99 -0.95 -11.35
C CYS A 25 2.70 -1.54 -10.10
N GLU A 26 3.00 -2.83 -10.10
CA GLU A 26 3.82 -3.45 -9.06
C GLU A 26 5.27 -3.02 -9.20
N ARG A 27 5.77 -2.83 -10.43
CA ARG A 27 7.16 -2.38 -10.67
C ARG A 27 7.43 -1.00 -10.05
N PHE A 28 6.46 -0.09 -10.07
CA PHE A 28 6.58 1.20 -9.41
C PHE A 28 6.80 1.04 -7.90
N TRP A 29 5.96 0.26 -7.22
CA TRP A 29 6.08 0.07 -5.78
C TRP A 29 7.37 -0.69 -5.41
N VAL A 30 7.72 -1.71 -6.20
CA VAL A 30 8.97 -2.48 -6.03
C VAL A 30 10.21 -1.62 -6.26
N SER A 31 10.23 -0.75 -7.27
CA SER A 31 11.41 0.09 -7.53
C SER A 31 11.64 1.13 -6.45
N HIS A 32 10.58 1.55 -5.75
CA HIS A 32 10.65 2.49 -4.63
C HIS A 32 10.71 1.79 -3.26
N GLN A 33 10.63 0.45 -3.19
CA GLN A 33 10.75 -0.30 -1.94
C GLN A 33 12.01 0.05 -1.13
N PRO A 34 13.22 0.19 -1.71
CA PRO A 34 14.39 0.57 -0.90
C PRO A 34 14.21 1.89 -0.14
N PHE A 35 13.45 2.83 -0.70
CA PHE A 35 13.13 4.10 -0.06
C PHE A 35 11.96 3.98 0.93
N LEU A 36 10.89 3.28 0.55
CA LEU A 36 9.68 3.10 1.36
C LEU A 36 9.89 2.13 2.54
N ALA A 37 10.77 1.14 2.39
CA ALA A 37 11.14 0.13 3.39
C ALA A 37 12.29 0.59 4.30
N SER A 38 12.77 1.84 4.16
CA SER A 38 13.82 2.41 5.01
C SER A 38 13.44 2.58 6.49
N GLY A 39 12.23 2.12 6.91
CA GLY A 39 11.92 1.87 8.31
C GLY A 39 10.46 2.00 8.72
N LEU A 40 9.56 2.42 7.83
CA LEU A 40 8.19 2.81 8.22
C LEU A 40 7.11 1.76 7.87
N LEU A 41 7.28 1.00 6.78
CA LEU A 41 6.24 0.15 6.21
C LEU A 41 6.77 -1.23 5.82
N ARG A 42 5.93 -2.26 6.00
CA ARG A 42 6.12 -3.62 5.46
C ARG A 42 5.03 -3.88 4.42
N PHE A 43 5.45 -4.21 3.21
CA PHE A 43 4.56 -4.60 2.12
C PHE A 43 4.35 -6.11 2.13
N TYR A 44 3.12 -6.56 1.89
CA TYR A 44 2.84 -7.93 1.45
C TYR A 44 2.57 -7.83 -0.06
N GLU A 45 3.12 -8.76 -0.85
CA GLU A 45 3.05 -8.70 -2.32
C GLU A 45 1.66 -9.00 -2.89
N ASP A 46 0.68 -9.25 -2.02
CA ASP A 46 -0.62 -9.75 -2.40
C ASP A 46 -1.67 -8.75 -1.96
N GLU A 47 -1.85 -7.66 -2.70
CA GLU A 47 -3.07 -6.85 -2.59
C GLU A 47 -3.24 -5.95 -3.83
N HIS A 48 -4.50 -5.85 -4.26
CA HIS A 48 -4.94 -5.59 -5.62
C HIS A 48 -4.55 -4.20 -6.14
N VAL A 49 -3.83 -4.15 -7.27
CA VAL A 49 -3.78 -2.93 -8.08
C VAL A 49 -5.16 -2.74 -8.71
N ILE A 50 -5.92 -1.77 -8.21
CA ILE A 50 -7.21 -1.40 -8.83
C ILE A 50 -6.89 -0.63 -10.11
N HIS A 51 -7.07 -1.30 -11.24
CA HIS A 51 -6.99 -0.67 -12.56
C HIS A 51 -8.33 0.01 -12.87
N ASP A 52 -8.28 1.32 -13.05
CA ASP A 52 -9.28 2.07 -13.82
C ASP A 52 -8.51 2.88 -14.88
N ASP A 53 -9.17 3.28 -15.95
CA ASP A 53 -8.61 3.89 -17.17
C ASP A 53 -7.85 5.21 -16.91
N ARG A 54 -7.86 5.68 -15.65
CA ARG A 54 -6.90 6.60 -15.02
C ARG A 54 -6.12 5.82 -13.96
N ALA A 55 -4.98 5.22 -14.32
CA ALA A 55 -4.27 4.27 -13.46
C ALA A 55 -3.89 4.87 -12.08
N TRP A 56 -4.74 4.68 -11.08
CA TRP A 56 -4.44 4.98 -9.70
C TRP A 56 -3.49 3.91 -9.17
N ARG A 57 -2.28 4.31 -8.78
CA ARG A 57 -1.36 3.37 -8.13
C ARG A 57 -1.71 3.35 -6.65
N ILE A 58 -2.34 2.27 -6.22
CA ILE A 58 -2.71 2.01 -4.83
C ILE A 58 -2.13 0.65 -4.44
N ILE A 59 -1.66 0.53 -3.20
CA ILE A 59 -1.19 -0.74 -2.63
C ILE A 59 -1.50 -0.78 -1.14
N ASP A 60 -1.89 -1.94 -0.64
CA ASP A 60 -2.03 -2.15 0.79
C ASP A 60 -0.65 -2.40 1.46
N ALA A 61 -0.52 -2.00 2.72
CA ALA A 61 0.71 -2.18 3.49
C ALA A 61 0.41 -2.36 4.97
N THR A 62 1.40 -2.81 5.72
CA THR A 62 1.37 -2.84 7.19
C THR A 62 2.34 -1.81 7.73
N ARG A 63 1.84 -0.88 8.55
CA ARG A 63 2.68 0.11 9.22
C ARG A 63 3.49 -0.58 10.33
N LEU A 64 4.81 -0.43 10.31
CA LEU A 64 5.69 -1.15 11.23
C LEU A 64 5.58 -0.67 12.67
N SER A 65 5.24 0.60 12.90
CA SER A 65 5.18 1.19 14.24
C SER A 65 4.10 0.58 15.12
N ASP A 66 3.00 0.09 14.54
CA ASP A 66 1.84 -0.41 15.28
C ASP A 66 1.17 -1.65 14.67
N GLY A 67 1.69 -2.17 13.56
CA GLY A 67 1.16 -3.36 12.89
C GLY A 67 -0.18 -3.15 12.19
N CYS A 68 -0.67 -1.92 12.07
CA CYS A 68 -1.96 -1.65 11.43
C CYS A 68 -1.87 -1.80 9.91
N LYS A 69 -2.91 -2.39 9.30
CA LYS A 69 -3.12 -2.34 7.84
C LYS A 69 -3.41 -0.91 7.41
N ILE A 70 -2.75 -0.47 6.34
CA ILE A 70 -2.90 0.84 5.73
C ILE A 70 -2.97 0.70 4.21
N VAL A 71 -3.34 1.80 3.55
CA VAL A 71 -3.30 1.93 2.09
C VAL A 71 -2.29 3.00 1.73
N LEU A 72 -1.42 2.73 0.77
CA LEU A 72 -0.63 3.76 0.09
C LEU A 72 -1.26 4.07 -1.25
N LYS A 73 -1.35 5.37 -1.56
CA LYS A 73 -1.75 5.87 -2.88
C LYS A 73 -0.62 6.75 -3.41
N ALA A 74 -0.17 6.47 -4.62
CA ALA A 74 0.72 7.39 -5.33
C ALA A 74 -0.12 8.49 -5.97
N VAL A 75 0.24 9.75 -5.70
CA VAL A 75 -0.44 10.93 -6.23
C VAL A 75 0.56 11.71 -7.09
N SER A 76 0.19 12.03 -8.32
CA SER A 76 0.98 12.91 -9.18
C SER A 76 0.54 14.35 -8.97
N LEU A 77 1.37 15.18 -8.35
CA LEU A 77 1.04 16.59 -8.12
C LEU A 77 0.98 17.41 -9.42
N LEU A 78 1.50 16.89 -10.53
CA LEU A 78 1.40 17.52 -11.86
C LEU A 78 0.02 17.36 -12.50
N VAL A 79 -0.70 16.29 -12.13
CA VAL A 79 -2.01 15.95 -12.70
C VAL A 79 -3.12 16.27 -11.71
N ASP A 80 -2.90 15.97 -10.43
CA ASP A 80 -3.88 16.08 -9.35
C ASP A 80 -3.40 17.10 -8.30
N GLU A 81 -3.11 18.33 -8.76
CA GLU A 81 -2.46 19.39 -7.96
C GLU A 81 -3.16 19.72 -6.62
N TYR A 82 -4.48 19.52 -6.54
CA TYR A 82 -5.27 19.79 -5.34
C TYR A 82 -5.56 18.56 -4.49
N GLU A 83 -5.32 17.34 -4.96
CA GLU A 83 -5.72 16.13 -4.24
C GLU A 83 -5.08 16.08 -2.85
N LEU A 84 -3.76 16.28 -2.80
CA LEU A 84 -3.02 16.30 -1.54
C LEU A 84 -3.52 17.42 -0.61
N THR A 85 -3.73 18.62 -1.16
CA THR A 85 -4.17 19.79 -0.39
C THR A 85 -5.56 19.59 0.21
N ILE A 86 -6.52 19.10 -0.58
CA ILE A 86 -7.90 18.84 -0.14
C ILE A 86 -7.91 17.72 0.92
N THR A 87 -7.23 16.62 0.64
CA THR A 87 -7.23 15.46 1.55
C THR A 87 -6.53 15.80 2.86
N HIS A 88 -5.43 16.56 2.81
CA HIS A 88 -4.76 17.07 4.01
C HIS A 88 -5.65 18.01 4.81
N PHE A 89 -6.39 18.91 4.14
CA PHE A 89 -7.37 19.78 4.80
C PHE A 89 -8.44 18.95 5.53
N LEU A 90 -9.03 17.96 4.86
CA LEU A 90 -10.06 17.08 5.43
C LEU A 90 -9.53 16.16 6.55
N SER A 91 -8.23 15.89 6.58
CA SER A 91 -7.57 15.08 7.62
C SER A 91 -7.29 15.86 8.91
N ARG A 92 -7.56 17.18 8.95
CA ARG A 92 -7.31 18.00 10.15
C ARG A 92 -8.14 17.52 11.34
N PRO A 93 -7.60 17.50 12.57
CA PRO A 93 -8.31 17.02 13.76
C PRO A 93 -9.67 17.71 14.02
N VAL A 94 -9.78 19.00 13.68
CA VAL A 94 -11.03 19.76 13.81
C VAL A 94 -12.12 19.23 12.88
N LEU A 95 -11.76 18.77 11.69
CA LEU A 95 -12.70 18.20 10.72
C LEU A 95 -12.92 16.70 10.93
N GLY A 96 -11.99 15.98 11.57
CA GLY A 96 -12.17 14.56 11.88
C GLY A 96 -13.33 14.28 12.86
N ARG A 97 -13.73 15.29 13.65
CA ARG A 97 -14.88 15.20 14.57
C ARG A 97 -16.21 15.59 13.91
N GLU A 98 -16.16 16.12 12.68
CA GLU A 98 -17.35 16.54 11.97
C GLU A 98 -18.05 15.35 11.33
N SER A 99 -19.30 15.10 11.73
CA SER A 99 -20.10 13.94 11.27
C SER A 99 -20.30 13.87 9.75
N ARG A 100 -20.19 15.03 9.07
CA ARG A 100 -20.28 15.14 7.61
C ARG A 100 -18.97 14.76 6.92
N ASN A 101 -17.85 14.86 7.62
CA ASN A 101 -16.56 14.48 7.08
C ASN A 101 -16.41 12.96 7.14
N ARG A 102 -16.48 12.32 5.97
CA ARG A 102 -16.24 10.89 5.80
C ARG A 102 -14.94 10.61 5.04
N ALA A 103 -14.05 11.60 4.97
CA ALA A 103 -12.76 11.42 4.33
C ALA A 103 -11.91 10.41 5.11
N ILE A 104 -11.18 9.60 4.36
CA ILE A 104 -10.15 8.73 4.94
C ILE A 104 -8.98 9.65 5.34
N PRO A 105 -8.56 9.67 6.62
CA PRO A 105 -7.50 10.56 7.06
C PRO A 105 -6.14 10.12 6.50
N ILE A 106 -5.32 11.11 6.10
CA ILE A 106 -3.91 10.90 5.79
C ILE A 106 -3.17 10.57 7.08
N LEU A 107 -2.51 9.41 7.09
CA LEU A 107 -1.65 9.00 8.20
C LEU A 107 -0.24 9.57 8.07
N ASP A 108 0.29 9.64 6.85
CA ASP A 108 1.61 10.18 6.53
C ASP A 108 1.70 10.56 5.05
N VAL A 109 2.66 11.42 4.68
CA VAL A 109 2.97 11.82 3.31
C VAL A 109 4.45 11.58 3.04
N VAL A 110 4.73 10.69 2.08
CA VAL A 110 6.09 10.35 1.69
C VAL A 110 6.38 10.92 0.30
N TYR A 111 7.34 11.84 0.22
CA TYR A 111 7.82 12.36 -1.07
C TYR A 111 8.87 11.43 -1.65
N LEU A 112 8.62 10.94 -2.86
CA LEU A 112 9.57 10.07 -3.55
C LEU A 112 10.71 10.91 -4.15
N PRO A 113 11.99 10.56 -3.91
CA PRO A 113 13.11 11.30 -4.46
C PRO A 113 13.21 11.12 -5.98
N GLY A 114 13.48 12.21 -6.70
CA GLY A 114 13.69 12.20 -8.15
C GLY A 114 12.42 12.19 -9.00
N LEU A 115 11.26 12.45 -8.39
CA LEU A 115 9.94 12.57 -9.01
C LEU A 115 9.31 13.94 -8.69
#